data_AF-A0AAD1E556-F1
#
_entry.id   AF-A0AAD1E556-F1
#
_cell.length_a   1.000
_cell.length_b   1.000
_cell.length_c   1.000
_cell.angle_alpha   90.00
_cell.angle_beta   90.00
_cell.angle_gamma   90.00
#
_symmetry.space_group_name_H-M   'P 1'
#
loop_
_entity.id
_entity.type
_entity.pdbx_description
1 polymer ?
#
loop_
_entity_poly.entity_id
_entity_poly.type
_entity_poly.pdbx_seq_one_letter_code
_entity_poly.pdbx_strand_id
1 'polypeptide(L)'
;MKQRQCVSCGAPAGMQPFNNRSELIDYKHLLRQVDGLDGWECQACGEIEFDPASAERYASAGDQLLEDGRQFMASEMKRIRRKLHLSQKDAVRLLSGGGHNAFSRYERGEVAPPQPLFMLMRLLDRHPELMAEVHALSAQQAPATTDDQPQQPRLATS
;
A
#
# COMPACT_ATOMS: atom_id res chain seq x y z
N MET A 1 12.12 24.05 37.11
CA MET A 1 11.91 23.23 35.89
C MET A 1 12.01 24.16 34.69
N LYS A 2 12.74 23.80 33.63
CA LYS A 2 12.73 24.58 32.39
C LYS A 2 11.36 24.37 31.75
N GLN A 3 10.57 25.44 31.58
CA GLN A 3 9.27 25.42 30.92
C GLN A 3 9.30 26.45 29.79
N ARG A 4 8.69 26.13 28.66
CA ARG A 4 8.58 27.02 27.51
C ARG A 4 7.17 27.05 26.96
N GLN A 5 6.86 28.10 26.21
CA GLN A 5 5.59 28.23 25.53
C GLN A 5 5.46 27.15 24.44
N CYS A 6 4.27 26.56 24.32
CA CYS A 6 3.94 25.64 23.24
C CYS A 6 3.65 26.42 21.95
N VAL A 7 4.33 26.08 20.86
CA VAL A 7 4.15 26.75 19.55
C VAL A 7 2.87 26.32 18.82
N SER A 8 2.29 25.17 19.21
CA SER A 8 1.07 24.61 18.61
C SER A 8 -0.20 25.25 19.18
N CYS A 9 -0.34 25.30 20.52
CA CYS A 9 -1.54 25.83 21.19
C CYS A 9 -1.33 27.17 21.94
N GLY A 10 -0.11 27.69 22.01
CA GLY A 10 0.20 28.96 22.65
C GLY A 10 0.31 28.93 24.19
N ALA A 11 0.13 27.77 24.84
CA ALA A 11 0.19 27.65 26.30
C ALA A 11 1.57 28.13 26.84
N PRO A 12 1.64 29.18 27.68
CA PRO A 12 2.87 29.92 28.00
C PRO A 12 3.93 29.11 28.78
N ALA A 13 3.51 28.03 29.44
CA ALA A 13 4.39 27.08 30.14
C ALA A 13 3.93 25.63 29.90
N GLY A 14 3.34 25.36 28.73
CA GLY A 14 2.74 24.06 28.42
C GLY A 14 3.78 22.95 28.26
N MET A 15 4.98 23.28 27.79
CA MET A 15 6.00 22.29 27.41
C MET A 15 6.78 21.81 28.63
N GLN A 16 6.71 20.51 28.91
CA GLN A 16 7.53 19.83 29.91
C GLN A 16 8.50 18.85 29.23
N PRO A 17 9.77 18.78 29.69
CA PRO A 17 10.74 17.86 29.11
C PRO A 17 10.45 16.41 29.52
N PHE A 18 10.68 15.48 28.62
CA PHE A 18 10.74 14.04 28.88
C PHE A 18 12.08 13.47 28.42
N ASN A 19 12.46 12.33 29.00
CA ASN A 19 13.68 11.63 28.61
C ASN A 19 13.45 10.12 28.56
N ASN A 20 14.16 9.44 27.67
CA ASN A 20 14.18 8.00 27.49
C ASN A 20 12.78 7.38 27.36
N ARG A 21 11.89 8.05 26.61
CA ARG A 21 10.53 7.58 26.36
C ARG A 21 10.46 6.69 25.13
N SER A 22 9.50 5.78 25.14
CA SER A 22 9.15 4.96 23.99
C SER A 22 7.92 5.51 23.31
N GLU A 23 7.95 5.61 21.98
CA GLU A 23 6.82 6.02 21.16
C GLU A 23 6.48 4.93 20.14
N LEU A 24 5.21 4.87 19.74
CA LEU A 24 4.73 3.91 18.76
C LEU A 24 4.37 4.63 17.46
N ILE A 25 5.05 4.27 16.37
CA ILE A 25 4.67 4.66 15.02
C ILE A 25 3.64 3.64 14.51
N ASP A 26 2.44 4.12 14.16
CA ASP A 26 1.43 3.33 13.43
C ASP A 26 1.31 3.86 12.00
N TYR A 27 1.59 2.99 11.04
CA TYR A 27 1.28 3.22 9.64
C TYR A 27 0.47 2.05 9.08
N LYS A 28 -0.83 2.26 8.84
CA LYS A 28 -1.73 1.26 8.23
C LYS A 28 -1.65 -0.11 8.96
N HIS A 29 -1.64 -0.10 10.29
CA HIS A 29 -1.49 -1.28 11.16
C HIS A 29 -0.11 -1.95 11.12
N LEU A 30 0.88 -1.33 10.48
CA LEU A 30 2.28 -1.64 10.71
C LEU A 30 2.74 -0.81 11.89
N LEU A 31 3.22 -1.50 12.93
CA LEU A 31 3.63 -0.87 14.18
C LEU A 31 5.16 -0.90 14.31
N ARG A 32 5.75 0.21 14.74
CA ARG A 32 7.16 0.28 15.13
C ARG A 32 7.31 1.02 16.43
N GLN A 33 7.83 0.35 17.44
CA GLN A 33 8.24 1.00 18.68
C GLN A 33 9.61 1.65 18.47
N VAL A 34 9.75 2.90 18.96
CA VAL A 34 11.00 3.66 18.94
C VAL A 34 11.31 4.07 20.37
N ASP A 35 12.42 3.55 20.89
CA ASP A 35 12.83 3.75 22.27
C ASP A 35 13.87 4.86 22.42
N GLY A 36 14.03 5.32 23.66
CA GLY A 36 15.09 6.23 24.06
C GLY A 36 14.92 7.65 23.53
N LEU A 37 13.68 8.10 23.36
CA LEU A 37 13.36 9.42 22.83
C LEU A 37 13.36 10.47 23.93
N ASP A 38 13.99 11.59 23.62
CA ASP A 38 14.09 12.77 24.46
C ASP A 38 13.39 13.94 23.76
N GLY A 39 12.78 14.82 24.54
CA GLY A 39 12.02 15.93 23.96
C GLY A 39 11.16 16.66 24.96
N TRP A 40 10.12 17.28 24.44
CA TRP A 40 9.18 18.08 25.19
C TRP A 40 7.75 17.71 24.80
N GLU A 41 6.85 17.66 25.78
CA GLU A 41 5.43 17.43 25.57
C GLU A 41 4.60 18.56 26.19
N CYS A 42 3.65 19.09 25.41
CA CYS A 42 2.68 20.05 25.90
C CYS A 42 1.63 19.36 26.78
N GLN A 43 1.59 19.68 28.07
CA GLN A 43 0.60 19.13 29.00
C GLN A 43 -0.83 19.65 28.77
N ALA A 44 -1.01 20.63 27.87
CA ALA A 44 -2.31 21.18 27.53
C ALA A 44 -2.93 20.58 26.25
N CYS A 45 -2.11 20.20 25.25
CA CYS A 45 -2.61 19.73 23.95
C CYS A 45 -1.94 18.44 23.43
N GLY A 46 -0.92 17.91 24.11
CA GLY A 46 -0.22 16.69 23.71
C GLY A 46 0.80 16.87 22.57
N GLU A 47 1.11 18.10 22.16
CA GLU A 47 2.15 18.36 21.16
C GLU A 47 3.51 17.85 21.64
N ILE A 48 4.22 17.11 20.79
CA ILE A 48 5.54 16.54 21.10
C ILE A 48 6.60 17.17 20.19
N GLU A 49 7.63 17.73 20.80
CA GLU A 49 8.82 18.22 20.11
C GLU A 49 10.03 17.40 20.55
N PHE A 50 10.49 16.51 19.68
CA PHE A 50 11.72 15.74 19.92
C PHE A 50 12.96 16.63 19.86
N ASP A 51 14.00 16.25 20.60
CA ASP A 51 15.33 16.82 20.37
C ASP A 51 15.89 16.37 18.99
N PRO A 52 16.98 16.98 18.49
CA PRO A 52 17.47 16.68 17.15
C PRO A 52 17.81 15.19 16.93
N ALA A 53 18.42 14.53 17.91
CA ALA A 53 18.82 13.13 17.79
C ALA A 53 17.63 12.18 17.82
N SER A 54 16.64 12.46 18.66
CA SER A 54 15.40 11.71 18.78
C SER A 54 14.49 11.92 17.58
N ALA A 55 14.44 13.14 17.03
CA ALA A 55 13.71 13.46 15.81
C ALA A 55 14.27 12.67 14.61
N GLU A 56 15.59 12.62 14.44
CA GLU A 56 16.23 11.82 13.38
C GLU A 56 15.94 10.33 13.55
N ARG A 57 16.03 9.80 14.78
CA ARG A 57 15.73 8.39 15.07
C ARG A 57 14.28 8.04 14.77
N TYR A 58 13.34 8.89 15.20
CA TYR A 58 11.92 8.70 14.96
C TYR A 58 11.60 8.74 13.46
N ALA A 59 12.15 9.71 12.72
CA ALA A 59 11.99 9.82 11.27
C ALA A 59 12.56 8.59 10.53
N SER A 60 13.79 8.19 10.86
CA SER A 60 14.44 7.02 10.27
C SER A 60 13.67 5.72 10.54
N ALA A 61 13.13 5.55 11.75
CA ALA A 61 12.28 4.41 12.09
C ALA A 61 10.97 4.40 11.29
N GLY A 62 10.39 5.58 11.04
CA GLY A 62 9.22 5.74 10.18
C GLY A 62 9.51 5.36 8.73
N ASP A 63 10.62 5.85 8.16
CA ASP A 63 11.04 5.50 6.79
C ASP A 63 11.29 3.99 6.65
N GLN A 64 11.96 3.39 7.63
CA GLN A 64 12.21 1.95 7.64
C GLN A 64 10.91 1.15 7.76
N LEU A 65 9.94 1.60 8.56
CA LEU A 65 8.63 0.96 8.66
C LEU A 65 7.89 0.94 7.32
N LEU A 66 7.95 2.04 6.57
CA LEU A 66 7.36 2.12 5.23
C LEU A 66 8.05 1.15 4.26
N GLU A 67 9.38 1.07 4.32
CA GLU A 67 10.15 0.15 3.47
C GLU A 67 9.87 -1.31 3.80
N ASP A 68 9.88 -1.67 5.07
CA ASP A 68 9.56 -3.02 5.55
C ASP A 68 8.15 -3.45 5.09
N GLY A 69 7.17 -2.54 5.21
CA GLY A 69 5.81 -2.77 4.73
C GLY A 69 5.74 -3.02 3.22
N ARG A 70 6.50 -2.24 2.45
CA ARG A 70 6.58 -2.37 0.99
C ARG A 70 7.21 -3.69 0.58
N GLN A 71 8.32 -4.08 1.22
CA GLN A 71 9.02 -5.34 0.97
C GLN A 71 8.16 -6.55 1.36
N PHE A 72 7.44 -6.46 2.49
CA PHE A 72 6.47 -7.47 2.88
C PHE A 72 5.42 -7.68 1.79
N MET A 73 4.77 -6.61 1.34
CA MET A 73 3.75 -6.69 0.27
C MET A 73 4.34 -7.25 -1.03
N ALA A 74 5.55 -6.84 -1.41
CA ALA A 74 6.24 -7.35 -2.59
C ALA A 74 6.45 -8.87 -2.53
N SER A 75 6.94 -9.36 -1.39
CA SER A 75 7.17 -10.79 -1.14
C SER A 75 5.88 -11.60 -1.18
N GLU A 76 4.81 -11.07 -0.58
CA GLU A 76 3.48 -11.71 -0.56
C GLU A 76 2.86 -11.77 -1.95
N MET A 77 2.90 -10.68 -2.73
CA MET A 77 2.42 -10.66 -4.11
C MET A 77 3.09 -11.75 -4.95
N LYS A 78 4.42 -11.88 -4.84
CA LYS A 78 5.19 -12.90 -5.55
C LYS A 78 4.84 -14.30 -5.09
N ARG A 79 4.75 -14.53 -3.78
CA ARG A 79 4.42 -15.83 -3.19
C ARG A 79 3.03 -16.31 -3.65
N ILE A 80 2.02 -15.46 -3.49
CA ILE A 80 0.64 -15.76 -3.83
C ILE A 80 0.50 -16.01 -5.33
N ARG A 81 1.05 -15.14 -6.19
CA ARG A 81 0.97 -15.32 -7.65
C ARG A 81 1.54 -16.67 -8.08
N ARG A 82 2.68 -17.08 -7.52
CA ARG A 82 3.31 -18.37 -7.80
C ARG A 82 2.46 -19.55 -7.33
N LYS A 83 1.84 -19.45 -6.15
CA LYS A 83 0.90 -20.46 -5.63
C LYS A 83 -0.32 -20.61 -6.52
N LEU A 84 -0.82 -19.52 -7.10
CA LEU A 84 -1.93 -19.53 -8.06
C LEU A 84 -1.49 -19.94 -9.48
N HIS A 85 -0.21 -20.32 -9.67
CA HIS A 85 0.36 -20.70 -10.97
C HIS A 85 0.22 -19.64 -12.07
N LEU A 86 0.18 -18.37 -11.69
CA LEU A 86 0.03 -17.25 -12.64
C LEU A 86 1.39 -16.73 -13.09
N SER A 87 1.53 -16.47 -14.39
CA SER A 87 2.61 -15.61 -14.87
C SER A 87 2.33 -14.15 -14.47
N GLN A 88 3.34 -13.27 -14.48
CA GLN A 88 3.11 -11.84 -14.23
C GLN A 88 2.14 -11.24 -15.27
N LYS A 89 2.26 -11.68 -16.52
CA LYS A 89 1.38 -11.26 -17.63
C LYS A 89 -0.07 -11.68 -17.40
N ASP A 90 -0.29 -12.93 -16.96
CA ASP A 90 -1.64 -13.42 -16.67
C ASP A 90 -2.24 -12.72 -15.46
N ALA A 91 -1.45 -12.47 -14.42
CA ALA A 91 -1.91 -11.76 -13.24
C ALA A 91 -2.31 -10.30 -13.58
N VAL A 92 -1.57 -9.63 -14.48
CA VAL A 92 -1.98 -8.32 -15.02
C VAL A 92 -3.31 -8.44 -15.75
N ARG A 93 -3.41 -9.36 -16.70
CA ARG A 93 -4.61 -9.55 -17.55
C ARG A 93 -5.86 -9.87 -16.74
N LEU A 94 -5.73 -10.71 -15.71
CA LEU A 94 -6.86 -11.25 -14.96
C LEU A 94 -7.27 -10.40 -13.75
N LEU A 95 -6.29 -9.77 -13.07
CA LEU A 95 -6.54 -9.24 -11.72
C LEU A 95 -6.34 -7.72 -11.59
N SER A 96 -5.35 -7.15 -12.26
CA SER A 96 -5.04 -5.72 -12.06
C SER A 96 -5.50 -4.81 -13.19
N GLY A 97 -5.55 -5.31 -14.44
CA GLY A 97 -5.81 -4.49 -15.63
C GLY A 97 -4.78 -3.37 -15.84
N GLY A 98 -3.66 -3.39 -15.11
CA GLY A 98 -2.62 -2.36 -15.18
C GLY A 98 -1.71 -2.51 -16.40
N GLY A 99 -0.69 -1.66 -16.49
CA GLY A 99 0.35 -1.81 -17.51
C GLY A 99 1.07 -3.17 -17.41
N HIS A 100 1.60 -3.66 -18.53
CA HIS A 100 2.23 -4.99 -18.66
C HIS A 100 3.32 -5.29 -17.60
N ASN A 101 3.93 -4.27 -17.00
CA ASN A 101 4.98 -4.39 -15.98
C ASN A 101 4.48 -4.26 -14.53
N ALA A 102 3.18 -4.10 -14.27
CA ALA A 102 2.66 -3.78 -12.94
C ALA A 102 3.11 -4.79 -11.86
N PHE A 103 2.87 -6.09 -12.07
CA PHE A 103 3.30 -7.14 -11.15
C PHE A 103 4.82 -7.21 -10.97
N SER A 104 5.58 -6.91 -12.03
CA SER A 104 7.05 -6.86 -11.96
C SER A 104 7.52 -5.77 -10.97
N ARG A 105 6.90 -4.59 -11.01
CA ARG A 105 7.19 -3.47 -10.11
C ARG A 105 6.74 -3.75 -8.68
N TYR A 106 5.56 -4.35 -8.52
CA TYR A 106 5.05 -4.74 -7.19
C TYR A 106 5.96 -5.76 -6.52
N GLU A 107 6.37 -6.81 -7.24
CA GLU A 107 7.21 -7.89 -6.70
C GLU A 107 8.67 -7.48 -6.42
N ARG A 108 9.12 -6.35 -6.98
CA ARG A 108 10.42 -5.74 -6.65
C ARG A 108 10.31 -4.67 -5.55
N GLY A 109 9.10 -4.37 -5.07
CA GLY A 109 8.89 -3.28 -4.12
C GLY A 109 9.15 -1.90 -4.73
N GLU A 110 9.14 -1.72 -6.05
CA GLU A 110 9.29 -0.38 -6.62
C GLU A 110 8.06 0.49 -6.36
N VAL A 111 6.88 -0.15 -6.31
CA VAL A 111 5.59 0.47 -6.02
C VAL A 111 4.76 -0.51 -5.21
N ALA A 112 4.03 -0.02 -4.21
CA ALA A 112 3.06 -0.85 -3.49
C ALA A 112 1.86 -1.20 -4.39
N PRO A 113 1.36 -2.44 -4.39
CA PRO A 113 0.14 -2.77 -5.12
C PRO A 113 -1.04 -1.99 -4.52
N PRO A 114 -2.04 -1.59 -5.33
CA PRO A 114 -3.27 -1.00 -4.81
C PRO A 114 -3.92 -1.90 -3.76
N GLN A 115 -4.45 -1.32 -2.70
CA GLN A 115 -5.06 -2.08 -1.59
C GLN A 115 -6.13 -3.08 -2.06
N PRO A 116 -7.06 -2.75 -3.00
CA PRO A 116 -8.02 -3.74 -3.49
C PRO A 116 -7.37 -4.96 -4.16
N LEU A 117 -6.30 -4.76 -4.94
CA LEU A 117 -5.56 -5.84 -5.58
C LEU A 117 -4.86 -6.72 -4.53
N PHE A 118 -4.23 -6.12 -3.53
CA PHE A 118 -3.58 -6.87 -2.46
C PHE A 118 -4.59 -7.69 -1.65
N MET A 119 -5.77 -7.14 -1.37
CA MET A 119 -6.87 -7.86 -0.71
C MET A 119 -7.39 -9.02 -1.55
N LEU A 120 -7.61 -8.82 -2.84
CA LEU A 120 -8.02 -9.88 -3.76
C LEU A 120 -6.97 -11.01 -3.81
N MET A 121 -5.69 -10.67 -3.90
CA MET A 121 -4.60 -11.65 -3.87
C MET A 121 -4.62 -12.46 -2.56
N ARG A 122 -4.79 -11.83 -1.40
CA ARG A 122 -4.89 -12.54 -0.12
C ARG A 122 -6.16 -13.40 -0.02
N LEU A 123 -7.27 -12.99 -0.62
CA LEU A 123 -8.48 -13.80 -0.70
C LEU A 123 -8.23 -15.06 -1.54
N LEU A 124 -7.65 -14.91 -2.73
CA LEU A 124 -7.31 -16.02 -3.63
C LEU A 124 -6.22 -16.93 -3.04
N ASP A 125 -5.32 -16.41 -2.21
CA ASP A 125 -4.37 -17.24 -1.45
C ASP A 125 -5.10 -18.17 -0.46
N ARG A 126 -6.17 -17.70 0.17
CA ARG A 126 -6.99 -18.50 1.10
C ARG A 126 -7.94 -19.45 0.36
N HIS A 127 -8.41 -19.03 -0.80
CA HIS A 127 -9.44 -19.70 -1.61
C HIS A 127 -8.97 -19.85 -3.06
N PRO A 128 -7.93 -20.66 -3.33
CA PRO A 128 -7.36 -20.81 -4.67
C PRO A 128 -8.36 -21.39 -5.69
N GLU A 129 -9.38 -22.11 -5.24
CA GLU A 129 -10.50 -22.62 -6.05
C GLU A 129 -11.27 -21.51 -6.79
N LEU A 130 -11.32 -20.29 -6.22
CA LEU A 130 -12.00 -19.14 -6.84
C LEU A 130 -11.31 -18.66 -8.13
N MET A 131 -10.10 -19.14 -8.45
CA MET A 131 -9.49 -18.87 -9.75
C MET A 131 -10.36 -19.35 -10.92
N ALA A 132 -11.14 -20.42 -10.74
CA ALA A 132 -12.09 -20.86 -11.76
C ALA A 132 -13.13 -19.78 -12.08
N GLU A 133 -13.63 -19.10 -11.04
CA GLU A 133 -14.57 -17.98 -11.20
C GLU A 133 -13.91 -16.75 -11.82
N VAL A 134 -12.68 -16.42 -11.41
CA VAL A 134 -11.89 -15.34 -12.04
C VAL A 134 -11.77 -15.55 -13.55
N HIS A 135 -11.47 -16.78 -13.98
CA HIS A 135 -11.40 -17.12 -15.40
C HIS A 135 -12.77 -16.99 -16.11
N ALA A 136 -13.84 -17.48 -15.48
CA ALA A 136 -15.19 -17.38 -16.04
C ALA A 136 -15.66 -15.93 -16.21
N LEU A 137 -15.43 -15.08 -15.19
CA LEU A 137 -15.76 -13.66 -15.21
C LEU A 137 -14.94 -12.89 -16.26
N SER A 138 -13.65 -13.20 -16.39
CA SER A 138 -12.79 -12.58 -17.41
C SER A 138 -13.23 -12.95 -18.84
N ALA A 139 -13.69 -14.18 -19.07
CA ALA A 139 -14.18 -14.61 -20.37
C ALA A 139 -15.47 -13.87 -20.79
N GLN A 140 -16.36 -13.57 -19.84
CA GLN A 140 -17.62 -12.85 -20.08
C GLN A 140 -17.41 -11.37 -20.44
N GLN A 141 -16.23 -10.81 -20.16
CA GLN A 141 -15.88 -9.41 -20.46
C GLN A 141 -15.34 -9.22 -21.89
N ALA A 142 -15.09 -10.29 -22.64
CA ALA A 142 -14.71 -10.15 -24.05
C ALA A 142 -15.92 -9.66 -24.86
N PRO A 143 -15.79 -8.60 -25.68
CA PRO A 143 -16.88 -8.15 -26.54
C PRO A 143 -17.28 -9.31 -27.46
N ALA A 144 -18.59 -9.55 -27.59
CA ALA A 144 -19.11 -10.47 -28.59
C ALA A 144 -18.53 -10.04 -29.95
N THR A 145 -17.79 -10.92 -30.60
CA THR A 145 -17.35 -10.72 -31.97
C THR A 145 -18.59 -10.60 -32.85
N THR A 146 -19.02 -9.37 -33.14
CA THR A 146 -19.93 -9.09 -34.25
C THR A 146 -19.15 -9.30 -35.54
N ASP A 147 -19.12 -10.53 -36.00
CA ASP A 147 -18.71 -10.86 -37.37
C ASP A 147 -19.71 -11.87 -37.94
N ASP A 148 -20.88 -11.38 -38.30
CA ASP A 148 -21.68 -11.93 -39.40
C ASP A 148 -22.73 -10.88 -39.83
N GLN A 149 -22.38 -10.02 -40.78
CA GLN A 149 -23.36 -9.34 -41.62
C GLN A 149 -23.11 -9.76 -43.07
N PRO A 150 -24.05 -10.50 -43.69
CA PRO A 150 -23.90 -10.86 -45.10
C PRO A 150 -23.93 -9.60 -45.96
N GLN A 151 -22.89 -9.46 -46.80
CA GLN A 151 -22.74 -8.37 -47.77
C GLN A 151 -23.96 -8.32 -48.69
N GLN A 152 -24.77 -7.25 -48.60
CA GLN A 152 -25.77 -6.95 -49.61
C GLN A 152 -25.11 -6.38 -50.87
N PRO A 153 -25.51 -6.81 -52.08
CA PRO A 153 -24.91 -6.34 -53.32
C PRO A 153 -25.35 -4.89 -53.58
N ARG A 154 -24.39 -4.04 -53.98
CA ARG A 154 -24.66 -2.65 -54.38
C ARG A 154 -25.42 -2.68 -55.71
N LEU A 155 -26.64 -2.14 -55.74
CA LEU A 155 -27.30 -1.79 -57.00
C LEU A 155 -26.54 -0.64 -57.66
N ALA A 156 -26.10 -0.86 -58.89
CA ALA A 156 -25.59 0.18 -59.77
C ALA A 156 -26.76 1.04 -60.25
N THR A 157 -26.73 2.34 -59.93
CA THR A 157 -27.61 3.33 -60.55
C THR A 157 -26.92 3.93 -61.77
N SER A 158 -27.69 3.93 -62.86
CA SER A 158 -27.45 4.52 -64.18
C SER A 158 -27.26 6.03 -64.16
#